data_AF-A0A0A0EV81-F1
#
_entry.id   AF-A0A0A0EV81-F1
#
_cell.length_a   1.000
_cell.length_b   1.000
_cell.length_c   1.000
_cell.angle_alpha   90.00
_cell.angle_beta   90.00
_cell.angle_gamma   90.00
#
_symmetry.space_group_name_H-M   'P 1'
#
loop_
_entity.id
_entity.type
_entity.pdbx_description
1 polymer ?
#
loop_
_entity_poly.entity_id
_entity_poly.type
_entity_poly.pdbx_seq_one_letter_code
_entity_poly.pdbx_strand_id
1 'polypeptide(L)'
;MLEAAFRDYARRWPDEAATAEIFLELLADAADPFVRERLAGHFTASSWLVDAMGTRALLTHHRKLDRWLQLGGHADGDRDLSNVALREAEEESGLVDLQVESELFDLDRHWIPERGDVPGHWHYDARYVVRTTGSEDFVVSEESLDLAWRDIHAIAEDPASDESMRRMAAKWLGRAR
;
A
#
# COMPACT_ATOMS: atom_id res chain seq x y z
N MET A 1 -15.23 -9.68 0.70
CA MET A 1 -14.86 -9.56 2.13
C MET A 1 -13.45 -10.15 2.33
N LEU A 2 -12.38 -9.50 1.85
CA LEU A 2 -10.96 -9.96 1.90
C LEU A 2 -10.61 -11.35 1.31
N GLU A 3 -11.11 -12.48 1.83
CA GLU A 3 -10.76 -13.82 1.31
C GLU A 3 -11.04 -13.91 -0.20
N ALA A 4 -12.23 -13.48 -0.62
CA ALA A 4 -12.60 -13.42 -2.03
C ALA A 4 -11.70 -12.46 -2.83
N ALA A 5 -11.21 -11.37 -2.23
CA ALA A 5 -10.32 -10.42 -2.89
C ALA A 5 -8.92 -11.02 -3.09
N PHE A 6 -8.38 -11.74 -2.11
CA PHE A 6 -7.09 -12.44 -2.24
C PHE A 6 -7.18 -13.59 -3.26
N ARG A 7 -8.27 -14.37 -3.26
CA ARG A 7 -8.51 -15.40 -4.29
C ARG A 7 -8.66 -14.80 -5.67
N ASP A 8 -9.37 -13.68 -5.79
CA ASP A 8 -9.50 -12.96 -7.06
C ASP A 8 -8.15 -12.44 -7.55
N TYR A 9 -7.37 -11.84 -6.66
CA TYR A 9 -6.02 -11.38 -6.94
C TYR A 9 -5.12 -12.51 -7.48
N ALA A 10 -5.12 -13.67 -6.82
CA ALA A 10 -4.35 -14.84 -7.28
C ALA A 10 -4.74 -15.30 -8.69
N ARG A 11 -6.02 -15.13 -9.08
CA ARG A 11 -6.48 -15.46 -10.44
C ARG A 11 -6.03 -14.41 -11.47
N ARG A 12 -6.01 -13.13 -11.10
CA ARG A 12 -5.56 -12.03 -11.98
C ARG A 12 -4.04 -12.00 -12.13
N TRP A 13 -3.30 -12.41 -11.10
CA TRP A 13 -1.84 -12.42 -11.03
C TRP A 13 -1.31 -13.81 -10.65
N PRO A 14 -1.30 -14.79 -11.59
CA PRO A 14 -0.89 -16.16 -11.29
C PRO A 14 0.55 -16.28 -10.75
N ASP A 15 1.46 -15.43 -11.22
CA ASP A 15 2.86 -15.40 -10.76
C ASP A 15 2.99 -14.92 -9.30
N GLU A 16 1.94 -14.30 -8.75
CA GLU A 16 1.87 -13.81 -7.37
C GLU A 16 0.88 -14.60 -6.51
N ALA A 17 0.37 -15.73 -7.01
CA ALA A 17 -0.58 -16.58 -6.30
C ALA A 17 -0.04 -17.08 -4.96
N ALA A 18 1.26 -17.39 -4.88
CA ALA A 18 1.91 -17.80 -3.64
C ALA A 18 1.86 -16.69 -2.56
N THR A 19 1.99 -15.41 -2.97
CA THR A 19 1.83 -14.28 -2.06
C THR A 19 0.38 -14.19 -1.56
N ALA A 20 -0.60 -14.37 -2.44
CA ALA A 20 -2.01 -14.37 -2.05
C ALA A 20 -2.36 -15.53 -1.10
N GLU A 21 -1.77 -16.72 -1.28
CA GLU A 21 -1.93 -17.86 -0.38
C GLU A 21 -1.42 -17.54 1.03
N ILE A 22 -0.26 -16.91 1.14
CA ILE A 22 0.31 -16.43 2.41
C ILE A 22 -0.64 -15.44 3.12
N PHE A 23 -1.31 -14.56 2.38
CA PHE A 23 -2.30 -13.64 2.94
C PHE A 23 -3.59 -14.36 3.40
N LEU A 24 -4.01 -15.39 2.66
CA LEU A 24 -5.14 -16.25 3.04
C LEU A 24 -4.83 -17.05 4.32
N GLU A 25 -3.59 -17.53 4.47
CA GLU A 25 -3.13 -18.21 5.68
C GLU A 25 -3.17 -17.27 6.89
N LEU A 26 -2.66 -16.04 6.76
CA LEU A 26 -2.73 -15.05 7.84
C LEU A 26 -4.18 -14.71 8.20
N LEU A 27 -5.06 -14.56 7.21
CA LEU A 27 -6.47 -14.26 7.43
C LEU A 27 -7.19 -15.38 8.20
N ALA A 28 -6.74 -16.63 8.04
CA ALA A 28 -7.29 -17.81 8.72
C ALA A 28 -6.65 -18.09 10.09
N ASP A 29 -5.65 -17.30 10.52
CA ASP A 29 -4.98 -17.47 11.80
C ASP A 29 -5.95 -17.23 12.97
N ALA A 30 -5.75 -17.96 14.07
CA ALA A 30 -6.57 -17.84 15.27
C ALA A 30 -6.29 -16.53 16.04
N ALA A 31 -5.08 -16.00 15.97
CA ALA A 31 -4.72 -14.70 16.51
C ALA A 31 -5.17 -13.59 15.57
N ASP A 32 -5.70 -12.49 16.09
CA ASP A 32 -6.20 -11.39 15.27
C ASP A 32 -5.07 -10.78 14.42
N PRO A 33 -5.11 -10.88 13.08
CA PRO A 33 -4.06 -10.36 12.21
C PRO A 33 -4.20 -8.86 11.91
N PHE A 34 -5.24 -8.19 12.40
CA PHE A 34 -5.49 -6.76 12.16
C PHE A 34 -4.91 -5.85 13.25
N VAL A 35 -4.28 -6.42 14.28
CA VAL A 35 -3.73 -5.66 15.41
C VAL A 35 -2.19 -5.73 15.41
N ARG A 36 -1.54 -4.58 15.56
CA ARG A 36 -0.08 -4.44 15.44
C ARG A 36 0.70 -5.17 16.55
N GLU A 37 0.03 -5.49 17.65
CA GLU A 37 0.56 -6.28 18.76
C GLU A 37 0.89 -7.73 18.36
N ARG A 38 0.36 -8.22 17.22
CA ARG A 38 0.73 -9.53 16.66
C ARG A 38 2.12 -9.45 16.01
N LEU A 39 3.15 -9.74 16.79
CA LEU A 39 4.56 -9.69 16.34
C LEU A 39 4.98 -10.81 15.37
N ALA A 40 4.16 -11.86 15.18
CA ALA A 40 4.37 -12.82 14.10
C ALA A 40 4.07 -12.21 12.71
N GLY A 41 3.38 -11.07 12.69
CA GLY A 41 3.03 -10.28 11.52
C GLY A 41 1.55 -9.86 11.52
N HIS A 42 1.20 -8.84 10.76
CA HIS A 42 -0.16 -8.31 10.73
C HIS A 42 -0.44 -7.57 9.43
N PHE A 43 -1.72 -7.32 9.17
CA PHE A 43 -2.16 -6.57 8.01
C PHE A 43 -1.80 -5.09 8.15
N THR A 44 -1.25 -4.56 7.07
CA THR A 44 -1.19 -3.14 6.77
C THR A 44 -1.99 -2.88 5.51
N ALA A 45 -2.31 -1.62 5.25
CA ALA A 45 -2.87 -1.22 3.98
C ALA A 45 -2.24 0.06 3.48
N SER A 46 -2.03 0.10 2.17
CA SER A 46 -1.33 1.19 1.51
C SER A 46 -2.08 1.67 0.27
N SER A 47 -1.89 2.94 -0.08
CA SER A 47 -2.49 3.57 -1.24
C SER A 47 -1.50 3.71 -2.39
N TRP A 48 -1.83 3.12 -3.54
CA TRP A 48 -1.36 3.62 -4.83
C TRP A 48 -2.21 4.85 -5.19
N LEU A 49 -1.88 5.98 -4.56
CA LEU A 49 -2.61 7.23 -4.72
C LEU A 49 -2.23 7.89 -6.05
N VAL A 50 -3.17 7.97 -6.98
CA VAL A 50 -2.97 8.56 -8.30
C VAL A 50 -3.70 9.89 -8.45
N ASP A 51 -3.15 10.74 -9.30
CA ASP A 51 -3.77 12.01 -9.68
C ASP A 51 -5.03 11.79 -10.52
N ALA A 52 -5.81 12.87 -10.76
CA ALA A 52 -7.09 12.78 -11.44
C ALA A 52 -6.95 12.21 -12.87
N MET A 53 -5.79 12.43 -13.49
CA MET A 53 -5.47 11.95 -14.83
C MET A 53 -4.88 10.54 -14.87
N GLY A 54 -4.49 9.98 -13.72
CA GLY A 54 -3.86 8.67 -13.63
C GLY A 54 -2.46 8.62 -14.27
N THR A 55 -1.74 9.74 -14.32
CA THR A 55 -0.39 9.84 -14.90
C THR A 55 0.69 9.90 -13.83
N ARG A 56 0.34 10.38 -12.63
CA ARG A 56 1.28 10.52 -11.50
C ARG A 56 0.76 9.77 -10.28
N ALA A 57 1.69 9.24 -9.49
CA ALA A 57 1.43 8.69 -8.16
C ALA A 57 2.06 9.59 -7.09
N LEU A 58 1.35 9.83 -5.98
CA LEU A 58 1.90 10.56 -4.84
C LEU A 58 2.76 9.61 -4.03
N LEU A 59 4.04 9.94 -3.88
CA LEU A 59 4.99 9.16 -3.08
C LEU A 59 5.46 9.96 -1.88
N THR A 60 5.72 9.27 -0.77
CA THR A 60 6.33 9.80 0.45
C THR A 60 7.82 9.49 0.48
N HIS A 61 8.66 10.49 0.75
CA HIS A 61 10.07 10.28 1.05
C HIS A 61 10.19 9.89 2.52
N HIS A 62 10.16 8.59 2.79
CA HIS A 62 9.98 8.07 4.13
C HIS A 62 11.22 8.31 5.01
N ARG A 63 11.06 9.09 6.08
CA ARG A 63 12.20 9.60 6.89
C ARG A 63 13.11 8.52 7.45
N LYS A 64 12.54 7.39 7.86
CA LYS A 64 13.31 6.31 8.52
C LYS A 64 14.02 5.40 7.53
N LEU A 65 13.48 5.30 6.30
CA LEU A 65 13.99 4.38 5.28
C LEU A 65 14.84 5.10 4.23
N ASP A 66 14.71 6.42 4.11
CA ASP A 66 15.36 7.26 3.09
C ASP A 66 15.05 6.75 1.66
N ARG A 67 13.76 6.47 1.43
CA ARG A 67 13.23 5.88 0.20
C ARG A 67 11.90 6.52 -0.18
N TRP A 68 11.65 6.60 -1.47
CA TRP A 68 10.34 6.98 -2.00
C TRP A 68 9.42 5.76 -2.03
N LEU A 69 8.31 5.84 -1.30
CA LEU A 69 7.37 4.76 -1.11
C LEU A 69 5.93 5.27 -1.27
N GLN A 70 4.98 4.34 -1.36
CA GLN A 70 3.57 4.62 -1.24
C GLN A 70 3.19 5.05 0.20
N LEU A 71 2.06 5.74 0.34
CA LEU A 71 1.47 6.08 1.65
C LEU A 71 0.74 4.85 2.21
N GLY A 72 0.72 4.67 3.53
CA GLY A 72 0.07 3.53 4.14
C GLY A 72 0.52 3.24 5.57
N GLY A 73 -0.29 2.42 6.24
CA GLY A 73 -0.12 2.18 7.66
C GLY A 73 -0.84 0.94 8.18
N HIS A 74 -0.94 0.86 9.50
CA HIS A 74 -1.45 -0.31 10.20
C HIS A 74 -2.97 -0.38 10.14
N ALA A 75 -3.51 -1.60 10.11
CA ALA A 75 -4.96 -1.80 10.16
C ALA A 75 -5.57 -1.39 11.51
N ASP A 76 -4.84 -1.57 12.62
CA ASP A 76 -5.24 -1.18 13.97
C ASP A 76 -6.65 -1.59 14.39
N GLY A 77 -7.02 -2.82 14.01
CA GLY A 77 -8.33 -3.43 14.28
C GLY A 77 -9.39 -3.16 13.22
N ASP A 78 -9.15 -2.26 12.26
CA ASP A 78 -10.03 -2.08 11.11
C ASP A 78 -9.86 -3.24 10.12
N ARG A 79 -10.97 -3.91 9.81
CA ARG A 79 -11.01 -5.06 8.91
C ARG A 79 -11.30 -4.67 7.46
N ASP A 80 -11.67 -3.41 7.22
CA ASP A 80 -11.81 -2.86 5.89
C ASP A 80 -10.46 -2.24 5.47
N LEU A 81 -9.59 -3.07 4.89
CA LEU A 81 -8.27 -2.62 4.46
C LEU A 81 -8.33 -1.55 3.35
N SER A 82 -9.44 -1.46 2.60
CA SER A 82 -9.61 -0.38 1.62
C SER A 82 -9.87 0.96 2.31
N ASN A 83 -10.64 0.94 3.40
CA ASN A 83 -10.84 2.11 4.26
C ASN A 83 -9.55 2.51 4.99
N VAL A 84 -8.75 1.55 5.45
CA VAL A 84 -7.43 1.82 6.03
C VAL A 84 -6.53 2.53 5.02
N ALA A 85 -6.41 2.01 3.79
CA ALA A 85 -5.61 2.64 2.74
C ALA A 85 -6.07 4.06 2.40
N LEU A 86 -7.39 4.31 2.38
CA LEU A 86 -7.95 5.65 2.17
C LEU A 86 -7.58 6.59 3.31
N ARG A 87 -7.82 6.17 4.57
CA ARG A 87 -7.53 6.95 5.77
C ARG A 87 -6.05 7.35 5.83
N GLU A 88 -5.14 6.41 5.63
CA GLU A 88 -3.70 6.67 5.65
C GLU A 88 -3.29 7.64 4.53
N ALA A 89 -3.89 7.51 3.33
CA ALA A 89 -3.67 8.48 2.25
C ALA A 89 -4.10 9.89 2.66
N GLU A 90 -5.25 10.07 3.31
CA GLU A 90 -5.73 11.36 3.81
C GLU A 90 -4.82 11.91 4.94
N GLU A 91 -4.48 11.07 5.93
CA GLU A 91 -3.68 11.47 7.09
C GLU A 91 -2.24 11.86 6.72
N GLU A 92 -1.58 11.07 5.87
CA GLU A 92 -0.18 11.31 5.50
C GLU A 92 0.00 12.42 4.45
N SER A 93 -1.00 12.65 3.58
CA SER A 93 -0.92 13.66 2.52
C SER A 93 -1.67 14.96 2.82
N GLY A 94 -2.61 14.96 3.76
CA GLY A 94 -3.51 16.09 4.01
C GLY A 94 -4.57 16.33 2.92
N LEU A 95 -4.70 15.44 1.93
CA LEU A 95 -5.75 15.50 0.91
C LEU A 95 -7.08 14.99 1.49
N VAL A 96 -8.20 15.59 1.06
CA VAL A 96 -9.53 15.32 1.64
C VAL A 96 -10.58 14.86 0.62
N ASP A 97 -10.32 15.03 -0.67
CA ASP A 97 -11.23 14.65 -1.76
C ASP A 97 -10.72 13.39 -2.45
N LEU A 98 -10.58 12.30 -1.69
CA LEU A 98 -10.02 11.04 -2.15
C LEU A 98 -11.11 9.96 -2.31
N GLN A 99 -10.92 9.05 -3.28
CA GLN A 99 -11.78 7.88 -3.46
C GLN A 99 -10.94 6.62 -3.64
N VAL A 100 -11.24 5.60 -2.84
CA VAL A 100 -10.62 4.28 -2.97
C VAL A 100 -11.40 3.41 -3.94
N GLU A 101 -10.69 2.72 -4.83
CA GLU A 101 -11.27 1.67 -5.68
C GLU A 101 -11.52 0.40 -4.86
N SER A 102 -12.66 -0.26 -5.07
CA SER A 102 -13.01 -1.48 -4.31
C SER A 102 -12.14 -2.70 -4.62
N GLU A 103 -11.39 -2.66 -5.73
CA GLU A 103 -10.55 -3.78 -6.17
C GLU A 103 -9.17 -3.73 -5.47
N LEU A 104 -8.76 -4.85 -4.88
CA LEU A 104 -7.40 -5.04 -4.39
C LEU A 104 -6.40 -4.95 -5.54
N PHE A 105 -5.44 -4.03 -5.43
CA PHE A 105 -4.53 -3.68 -6.51
C PHE A 105 -3.24 -4.49 -6.51
N ASP A 106 -2.59 -4.59 -5.36
CA ASP A 106 -1.30 -5.27 -5.16
C ASP A 106 -1.25 -5.90 -3.77
N LEU A 107 -0.44 -6.96 -3.63
CA LEU A 107 -0.11 -7.58 -2.35
C LEU A 107 1.40 -7.60 -2.18
N ASP A 108 1.86 -7.26 -0.98
CA ASP A 108 3.28 -7.29 -0.65
C ASP A 108 3.51 -7.76 0.78
N ARG A 109 4.40 -8.74 0.95
CA ARG A 109 4.87 -9.15 2.27
C ARG A 109 6.32 -8.74 2.44
N HIS A 110 6.58 -7.86 3.38
CA HIS A 110 7.93 -7.35 3.65
C HIS A 110 8.27 -7.36 5.13
N TRP A 111 9.57 -7.48 5.40
CA TRP A 111 10.10 -7.53 6.75
C TRP A 111 10.35 -6.12 7.28
N ILE A 112 9.89 -5.86 8.49
CA ILE A 112 10.22 -4.67 9.25
C ILE A 112 11.31 -5.03 10.26
N PRO A 113 12.48 -4.37 10.22
CA PRO A 113 13.56 -4.63 11.16
C PRO A 113 13.17 -4.18 12.57
N GLU A 114 13.81 -4.80 13.58
CA GLU A 114 13.67 -4.43 14.97
C GLU A 114 13.93 -2.94 15.19
N ARG A 115 13.12 -2.30 16.03
CA ARG A 115 13.27 -0.88 16.35
C ARG A 115 12.85 -0.58 17.79
N GLY A 116 13.81 -0.16 18.60
CA GLY A 116 13.59 0.07 20.02
C GLY A 116 13.14 -1.22 20.68
N ASP A 117 11.98 -1.18 21.35
CA ASP A 117 11.42 -2.35 22.05
C ASP A 117 10.50 -3.21 21.16
N VAL A 118 10.37 -2.90 19.86
CA VAL A 118 9.53 -3.65 18.92
C VAL A 118 10.41 -4.62 18.14
N PRO A 119 10.27 -5.95 18.32
CA PRO A 119 11.01 -6.95 17.55
C PRO A 119 10.71 -6.84 16.06
N GLY A 120 11.66 -7.30 15.24
CA GLY A 120 11.42 -7.41 13.80
C GLY A 120 10.24 -8.34 13.51
N HIS A 121 9.41 -7.98 12.54
CA HIS A 121 8.17 -8.69 12.23
C HIS A 121 7.76 -8.48 10.76
N TRP A 122 6.75 -9.23 10.31
CA TRP A 122 6.24 -9.16 8.94
C TRP A 122 5.05 -8.22 8.81
N HIS A 123 5.10 -7.34 7.82
CA HIS A 123 3.92 -6.63 7.33
C HIS A 123 3.32 -7.38 6.14
N TYR A 124 2.00 -7.48 6.14
CA TYR A 124 1.17 -8.04 5.07
C TYR A 124 0.36 -6.91 4.48
N ASP A 125 0.93 -6.26 3.47
CA ASP A 125 0.42 -5.02 2.91
C ASP A 125 -0.58 -5.28 1.79
N ALA A 126 -1.85 -4.96 2.06
CA ALA A 126 -2.92 -4.97 1.08
C ALA A 126 -3.04 -3.59 0.44
N ARG A 127 -2.73 -3.48 -0.85
CA ARG A 127 -2.61 -2.19 -1.51
C ARG A 127 -3.80 -1.91 -2.40
N TYR A 128 -4.32 -0.70 -2.31
CA TYR A 128 -5.50 -0.25 -3.05
C TYR A 128 -5.16 0.97 -3.90
N VAL A 129 -5.87 1.15 -5.01
CA VAL A 129 -5.82 2.41 -5.75
C VAL A 129 -6.68 3.43 -5.03
N VAL A 130 -6.10 4.59 -4.76
CA VAL A 130 -6.83 5.78 -4.30
C VAL A 130 -6.68 6.86 -5.37
N ARG A 131 -7.74 7.61 -5.62
CA ARG A 131 -7.76 8.67 -6.64
C ARG A 131 -8.08 10.01 -6.02
N THR A 132 -7.40 11.05 -6.47
CA THR A 132 -7.84 12.42 -6.21
C THR A 132 -9.10 12.72 -7.02
N THR A 133 -10.05 13.40 -6.39
CA THR A 133 -11.27 13.91 -7.02
C THR A 133 -11.45 15.42 -6.84
N GLY A 134 -10.54 16.05 -6.08
CA GLY A 134 -10.49 17.48 -5.84
C GLY A 134 -9.06 18.01 -5.92
N SER A 135 -8.62 18.75 -4.89
CA SER A 135 -7.27 19.32 -4.86
C SER A 135 -6.18 18.24 -4.89
N GLU A 136 -5.03 18.57 -5.46
CA GLU A 136 -3.80 17.75 -5.46
C GLU A 136 -2.70 18.37 -4.57
N ASP A 137 -3.03 19.44 -3.83
CA ASP A 137 -2.13 20.15 -2.93
C ASP A 137 -1.95 19.36 -1.63
N PHE A 138 -0.82 18.67 -1.51
CA PHE A 138 -0.48 17.88 -0.32
C PHE A 138 0.22 18.71 0.77
N VAL A 139 0.25 18.16 1.97
CA VAL A 139 0.99 18.64 3.13
C VAL A 139 1.97 17.56 3.58
N VAL A 140 3.24 17.94 3.78
CA VAL A 140 4.26 17.02 4.29
C VAL A 140 4.05 16.81 5.78
N SER A 141 3.76 15.57 6.18
CA SER A 141 3.57 15.18 7.58
C SER A 141 4.90 15.09 8.35
N GLU A 142 4.83 14.94 9.67
CA GLU A 142 6.02 14.67 10.48
C GLU A 142 6.64 13.29 10.20
N GLU A 143 5.99 12.39 9.48
CA GLU A 143 6.56 11.07 9.17
C GLU A 143 7.43 11.08 7.90
N SER A 144 7.21 12.09 7.06
CA SER A 144 7.85 12.27 5.76
C SER A 144 9.00 13.28 5.82
N LEU A 145 10.03 13.07 5.00
CA LEU A 145 10.99 14.12 4.65
C LEU A 145 10.43 15.02 3.55
N ASP A 146 9.64 14.45 2.65
CA ASP A 146 9.02 15.14 1.52
C ASP A 146 7.85 14.29 0.97
N LEU A 147 7.01 14.91 0.14
CA LEU A 147 5.99 14.26 -0.68
C LEU A 147 6.14 14.76 -2.10
N ALA A 148 5.87 13.90 -3.09
CA ALA A 148 5.97 14.31 -4.48
C ALA A 148 5.06 13.48 -5.38
N TRP A 149 4.34 14.18 -6.26
CA TRP A 149 3.73 13.58 -7.43
C TRP A 149 4.83 13.15 -8.40
N ARG A 150 4.95 11.84 -8.63
CA ARG A 150 5.96 11.23 -9.50
C ARG A 150 5.28 10.62 -10.72
N ASP A 151 5.85 10.85 -11.90
CA ASP A 151 5.36 10.24 -13.13
C ASP A 151 5.44 8.71 -13.06
N ILE A 152 4.36 8.03 -13.42
CA ILE A 152 4.26 6.58 -13.25
C ILE A 152 5.13 5.82 -14.27
N HIS A 153 5.32 6.35 -15.49
CA HIS A 153 6.26 5.73 -16.43
C HIS A 153 7.70 5.85 -15.91
N ALA A 154 8.07 7.02 -15.38
CA ALA A 154 9.37 7.23 -14.80
C ALA A 154 9.63 6.27 -13.62
N ILE A 155 8.64 6.03 -12.75
CA ILE A 155 8.77 5.02 -11.68
C ILE A 155 9.02 3.63 -12.29
N ALA A 156 8.23 3.21 -13.28
CA ALA A 156 8.34 1.88 -13.86
C ALA A 156 9.69 1.62 -14.56
N GLU A 157 10.24 2.64 -15.21
CA GLU A 157 11.47 2.54 -16.02
C GLU A 157 12.76 2.78 -15.22
N ASP A 158 12.68 3.42 -14.05
CA ASP A 158 13.86 3.76 -13.25
C ASP A 158 14.41 2.56 -12.48
N PRO A 159 15.59 2.01 -12.84
CA PRO A 159 16.17 0.87 -12.13
C PRO A 159 16.60 1.17 -10.68
N ALA A 160 16.70 2.45 -10.30
CA ALA A 160 16.98 2.85 -8.91
C ALA A 160 15.73 2.81 -8.02
N SER A 161 14.52 2.77 -8.61
CA SER A 161 13.27 2.65 -7.87
C SER A 161 13.09 1.25 -7.28
N ASP A 162 12.49 1.19 -6.09
CA ASP A 162 12.18 -0.07 -5.40
C ASP A 162 11.39 -1.03 -6.29
N GLU A 163 11.69 -2.32 -6.22
CA GLU A 163 11.02 -3.33 -7.05
C GLU A 163 9.51 -3.38 -6.82
N SER A 164 9.05 -3.20 -5.57
CA SER A 164 7.62 -3.19 -5.24
C SER A 164 6.94 -1.93 -5.82
N MET A 165 7.62 -0.78 -5.83
CA MET A 165 7.15 0.43 -6.50
C MET A 165 7.06 0.26 -8.02
N ARG A 166 8.09 -0.34 -8.64
CA ARG A 166 8.09 -0.65 -10.08
C ARG A 166 7.00 -1.63 -10.46
N ARG A 167 6.73 -2.64 -9.62
CA ARG A 167 5.65 -3.61 -9.81
C ARG A 167 4.29 -2.92 -9.83
N MET A 168 4.00 -2.06 -8.85
CA MET A 168 2.75 -1.30 -8.83
C MET A 168 2.61 -0.37 -10.04
N ALA A 169 3.68 0.33 -10.42
CA ALA A 169 3.68 1.17 -11.61
C ALA A 169 3.40 0.37 -12.89
N ALA A 170 4.07 -0.78 -13.06
CA ALA A 170 3.84 -1.66 -14.20
C ALA A 170 2.40 -2.21 -14.26
N LYS A 171 1.84 -2.61 -13.11
CA LYS A 171 0.43 -3.04 -13.01
C LYS A 171 -0.53 -1.94 -13.40
N TRP A 172 -0.27 -0.71 -12.94
CA TRP A 172 -1.08 0.46 -13.29
C TRP A 172 -1.08 0.71 -14.79
N LEU A 173 0.11 0.74 -15.40
CA LEU A 173 0.27 0.98 -16.84
C LEU A 173 -0.33 -0.15 -17.70
N GLY A 174 -0.41 -1.37 -17.15
CA GLY A 174 -1.05 -2.52 -17.79
C GLY A 174 -2.59 -2.54 -17.70
N ARG A 175 -3.21 -1.65 -16.92
CA ARG A 175 -4.69 -1.60 -16.85
C ARG A 175 -5.27 -1.12 -18.18
N ALA A 176 -6.27 -1.85 -18.69
CA ALA A 176 -7.06 -1.38 -19.82
C ALA A 176 -7.77 -0.08 -19.43
N ARG A 177 -7.58 0.98 -20.23
CA ARG A 177 -8.28 2.25 -20.07
C ARG A 177 -9.72 2.15 -20.57
#